data_AF-A0A6J1PRG0-F1
#
_entry.id   AF-A0A6J1PRG0-F1
#
_cell.length_a   1.000
_cell.length_b   1.000
_cell.length_c   1.000
_cell.angle_alpha   90.00
_cell.angle_beta   90.00
_cell.angle_gamma   90.00
#
_symmetry.space_group_name_H-M   'P 1'
#
loop_
_entity.id
_entity.type
_entity.pdbx_description
1 polymer ?
#
loop_
_entity_poly.entity_id
_entity_poly.type
_entity_poly.pdbx_seq_one_letter_code
_entity_poly.pdbx_strand_id
1 'polypeptide(L)'
;MFAYFKQVMEEKLAILQLETVPAESATSMNISKKFLGVLQLSFEVKYMDEDTKLAKKRNKIKALQERMNVLYHNVDVLKDQNFDDRVALATAYYNIGLEYVTSTDIDDLETALHCLSSCLELLKGKMFDRRAILTSIGALNELHSLSEKFEKKKDNEFLNTAMLLYHTYTNKDNYPDPIHVANLVGIKEKESNPKIILNNLHHTTLQDLGRQYLTRSQDKREFVIYTHLLLNDRLIDLIYGHTKYDDKCFDIALTLFDLSRYFLANDLFTEAKSRIAIGDYVIDRFVENLSAEKKASLNLNKSFNNAFAVSARSWGFYGVSLLRFWMKKFSQNREKSSEIQDEMSKLETKSKESNLMISDLLEKKLEHITKITETCILNLADAKSVFVKTLRELETAKEYFTADTDIENYAKITLKISDTCKYLAGFEEQRDKQIKLHKRRVECLEDARKKFRTTIENDRELQIYKRI
;
A
#
# COMPACT_ATOMS: atom_id res chain seq x y z
N MET A 1 -4.57 6.22 -2.50
CA MET A 1 -4.06 4.91 -2.99
C MET A 1 -5.12 3.79 -3.06
N PHE A 2 -5.85 3.45 -1.99
CA PHE A 2 -6.80 2.31 -2.04
C PHE A 2 -7.91 2.44 -3.08
N ALA A 3 -8.50 3.62 -3.22
CA ALA A 3 -9.54 3.88 -4.22
C ALA A 3 -9.00 3.67 -5.64
N TYR A 4 -7.77 4.12 -5.91
CA TYR A 4 -7.07 3.86 -7.17
C TYR A 4 -6.90 2.35 -7.44
N PHE A 5 -6.44 1.57 -6.47
CA PHE A 5 -6.33 0.12 -6.67
C PHE A 5 -7.68 -0.54 -6.89
N LYS A 6 -8.72 -0.13 -6.16
CA LYS A 6 -10.09 -0.60 -6.38
C LYS A 6 -10.54 -0.33 -7.82
N GLN A 7 -10.31 0.89 -8.31
CA GLN A 7 -10.63 1.29 -9.67
C GLN A 7 -9.87 0.44 -10.71
N VAL A 8 -8.56 0.23 -10.53
CA VAL A 8 -7.75 -0.64 -11.41
C VAL A 8 -8.32 -2.06 -11.47
N MET A 9 -8.78 -2.57 -10.32
CA MET A 9 -9.38 -3.90 -10.25
C MET A 9 -10.75 -3.97 -10.91
N GLU A 10 -11.63 -2.99 -10.67
CA GLU A 10 -12.97 -2.94 -11.27
C GLU A 10 -12.90 -2.88 -12.79
N GLU A 11 -11.97 -2.09 -13.35
CA GLU A 11 -11.76 -2.01 -14.80
C GLU A 11 -11.25 -3.34 -15.38
N LYS A 12 -10.30 -4.00 -14.70
CA LYS A 12 -9.85 -5.35 -15.09
C LYS A 12 -10.98 -6.37 -15.04
N LEU A 13 -11.81 -6.35 -13.99
CA LEU A 13 -12.94 -7.25 -13.84
C LEU A 13 -14.00 -7.03 -14.92
N ALA A 14 -14.30 -5.77 -15.26
CA ALA A 14 -15.23 -5.44 -16.34
C ALA A 14 -14.75 -5.99 -17.69
N ILE A 15 -13.45 -5.88 -17.99
CA ILE A 15 -12.86 -6.48 -19.20
C ILE A 15 -13.02 -8.00 -19.20
N LEU A 16 -12.70 -8.66 -18.10
CA LEU A 16 -12.80 -10.12 -17.98
C LEU A 16 -14.23 -10.64 -18.07
N GLN A 17 -15.22 -9.87 -17.60
CA GLN A 17 -16.64 -10.23 -17.76
C GLN A 17 -17.13 -10.12 -19.21
N LEU A 18 -16.45 -9.32 -20.03
CA LEU A 18 -16.73 -9.16 -21.47
C LEU A 18 -15.99 -10.18 -22.34
N GLU A 19 -14.95 -10.84 -21.82
CA GLU A 19 -14.23 -11.90 -22.54
C GLU A 19 -15.17 -13.08 -22.81
N THR A 20 -15.49 -13.31 -24.08
CA THR A 20 -16.35 -14.42 -24.55
C THR A 20 -15.59 -15.74 -24.70
N VAL A 21 -14.28 -15.73 -24.47
CA VAL A 21 -13.44 -16.93 -24.57
C VAL A 21 -13.71 -17.81 -23.35
N PRO A 22 -14.21 -19.05 -23.53
CA PRO A 22 -14.31 -19.99 -22.42
C PRO A 22 -12.92 -20.16 -21.82
N ALA A 23 -12.81 -20.02 -20.49
CA ALA A 23 -11.57 -20.35 -19.78
C ALA A 23 -11.06 -21.70 -20.31
N GLU A 24 -9.78 -21.78 -20.69
CA GLU A 24 -9.19 -23.01 -21.21
C GLU A 24 -9.60 -24.18 -20.31
N SER A 25 -10.16 -25.24 -20.91
CA SER A 25 -10.80 -26.32 -20.16
C SER A 25 -9.88 -26.80 -19.04
N ALA A 26 -10.36 -26.73 -17.80
CA ALA A 26 -9.60 -27.05 -16.58
C ALA A 26 -9.04 -28.49 -16.56
N THR A 27 -9.35 -29.32 -17.55
CA THR A 27 -9.17 -30.77 -17.66
C THR A 27 -7.75 -31.31 -17.83
N SER A 28 -6.69 -30.52 -17.67
CA SER A 28 -5.32 -30.95 -18.04
C SER A 28 -4.44 -31.48 -16.90
N MET A 29 -4.90 -31.55 -15.65
CA MET A 29 -4.10 -32.09 -14.53
C MET A 29 -4.21 -33.61 -14.40
N ASN A 30 -3.09 -34.31 -14.40
CA ASN A 30 -2.99 -35.76 -14.20
C ASN A 30 -2.63 -36.09 -12.75
N ILE A 31 -3.63 -36.09 -11.87
CA ILE A 31 -3.47 -36.32 -10.44
C ILE A 31 -3.63 -37.81 -10.13
N SER A 32 -2.63 -38.40 -9.48
CA SER A 32 -2.65 -39.77 -9.00
C SER A 32 -3.77 -39.99 -7.98
N LYS A 33 -4.41 -41.16 -8.03
CA LYS A 33 -5.58 -41.50 -7.18
C LYS A 33 -5.40 -41.20 -5.69
N LYS A 34 -4.20 -41.44 -5.14
CA LYS A 34 -3.89 -41.17 -3.72
C LYS A 34 -3.94 -39.67 -3.38
N PHE A 35 -3.39 -38.84 -4.25
CA PHE A 35 -3.36 -37.38 -4.10
C PHE A 35 -4.73 -36.78 -4.36
N LEU A 36 -5.46 -37.28 -5.37
CA LEU A 36 -6.82 -36.87 -5.65
C LEU A 36 -7.75 -37.10 -4.45
N GLY A 37 -7.61 -38.25 -3.77
CA GLY A 37 -8.42 -38.53 -2.58
C GLY A 37 -8.13 -37.58 -1.41
N VAL A 38 -6.88 -37.19 -1.20
CA VAL A 38 -6.51 -36.18 -0.18
C VAL A 38 -7.04 -34.80 -0.57
N LEU A 39 -6.94 -34.42 -1.84
CA LEU A 39 -7.46 -33.17 -2.36
C LEU A 39 -8.98 -33.06 -2.15
N GLN A 40 -9.74 -34.08 -2.54
CA GLN A 40 -11.20 -34.14 -2.35
C GLN A 40 -11.58 -33.97 -0.87
N LEU A 41 -10.96 -34.74 0.03
CA LEU A 41 -11.20 -34.64 1.47
C LEU A 41 -10.86 -33.26 2.03
N SER A 42 -9.82 -32.59 1.52
CA SER A 42 -9.45 -31.25 1.97
C SER A 42 -10.54 -30.22 1.64
N PHE A 43 -11.17 -30.33 0.48
CA PHE A 43 -12.27 -29.45 0.11
C PHE A 43 -13.56 -29.80 0.83
N GLU A 44 -13.83 -31.08 1.11
CA GLU A 44 -14.94 -31.47 1.98
C GLU A 44 -14.80 -30.77 3.33
N VAL A 45 -13.61 -30.76 3.93
CA VAL A 45 -13.34 -30.06 5.19
C VAL A 45 -13.56 -28.54 5.06
N LYS A 46 -13.02 -27.92 4.01
CA LYS A 46 -13.18 -26.47 3.73
C LYS A 46 -14.64 -26.06 3.66
N TYR A 47 -15.48 -26.87 3.02
CA TYR A 47 -16.90 -26.59 2.80
C TYR A 47 -17.86 -27.27 3.78
N MET A 48 -17.35 -27.96 4.81
CA MET A 48 -18.20 -28.37 5.93
C MET A 48 -18.76 -27.11 6.57
N ASP A 49 -20.10 -26.99 6.54
CA ASP A 49 -20.96 -25.93 7.10
C ASP A 49 -20.19 -24.90 7.95
N GLU A 50 -20.18 -23.63 7.52
CA GLU A 50 -19.42 -22.53 8.16
C GLU A 50 -19.77 -22.37 9.66
N ASP A 51 -20.98 -22.77 10.08
CA ASP A 51 -21.42 -22.78 11.48
C ASP A 51 -20.85 -23.96 12.30
N THR A 52 -20.21 -24.92 11.62
CA THR A 52 -19.50 -26.04 12.24
C THR A 52 -18.17 -25.55 12.80
N LYS A 53 -18.19 -25.20 14.09
CA LYS A 53 -16.98 -24.86 14.87
C LYS A 53 -15.81 -25.81 14.58
N LEU A 54 -14.61 -25.27 14.46
CA LEU A 54 -13.34 -25.99 14.24
C LEU A 54 -13.20 -27.26 15.10
N ALA A 55 -13.67 -27.22 16.36
CA ALA A 55 -13.70 -28.36 17.27
C ALA A 55 -14.36 -29.63 16.68
N LYS A 56 -15.42 -29.48 15.88
CA LYS A 56 -16.13 -30.60 15.24
C LYS A 56 -15.41 -31.14 13.99
N LYS A 57 -14.57 -30.32 13.34
CA LYS A 57 -13.77 -30.73 12.16
C LYS A 57 -12.42 -31.36 12.56
N ARG A 58 -11.92 -31.07 13.77
CA ARG A 58 -10.55 -31.39 14.22
C ARG A 58 -10.15 -32.86 14.03
N ASN A 59 -11.03 -33.82 14.32
CA ASN A 59 -10.69 -35.25 14.14
C ASN A 59 -10.51 -35.64 12.66
N LYS A 60 -11.35 -35.10 11.78
CA LYS A 60 -11.21 -35.32 10.33
C LYS A 60 -9.95 -34.64 9.79
N ILE A 61 -9.69 -33.41 10.25
CA ILE A 61 -8.48 -32.66 9.89
C ILE A 61 -7.22 -33.43 10.30
N LYS A 62 -7.13 -33.91 11.54
CA LYS A 62 -5.97 -34.69 12.01
C LYS A 62 -5.72 -35.94 11.17
N ALA A 63 -6.76 -36.74 10.92
CA ALA A 63 -6.64 -37.93 10.09
C ALA A 63 -6.21 -37.60 8.64
N LEU A 64 -6.65 -36.46 8.12
CA LEU A 64 -6.23 -35.98 6.80
C LEU A 64 -4.77 -35.49 6.80
N GLN A 65 -4.34 -34.75 7.83
CA GLN A 65 -2.97 -34.29 8.01
C GLN A 65 -1.98 -35.46 8.08
N GLU A 66 -2.32 -36.54 8.80
CA GLU A 66 -1.49 -37.75 8.84
C GLU A 66 -1.28 -38.34 7.43
N ARG A 67 -2.34 -38.42 6.62
CA ARG A 67 -2.25 -38.88 5.23
C ARG A 67 -1.41 -37.94 4.37
N MET A 68 -1.56 -36.63 4.57
CA MET A 68 -0.81 -35.60 3.85
C MET A 68 0.68 -35.66 4.18
N ASN A 69 1.06 -35.88 5.44
CA ASN A 69 2.45 -36.01 5.87
C ASN A 69 3.13 -37.24 5.23
N VAL A 70 2.42 -38.38 5.16
CA VAL A 70 2.91 -39.57 4.45
C VAL A 70 3.15 -39.29 2.97
N LEU A 71 2.21 -38.59 2.30
CA LEU A 71 2.38 -38.22 0.90
C LEU A 71 3.52 -37.21 0.70
N TYR A 72 3.69 -36.25 1.62
CA TYR A 72 4.74 -35.25 1.57
C TYR A 72 6.14 -35.88 1.51
N HIS A 73 6.43 -36.84 2.40
CA HIS A 73 7.71 -37.54 2.39
C HIS A 73 7.94 -38.36 1.10
N ASN A 74 6.89 -38.90 0.50
CA ASN A 74 7.00 -39.63 -0.78
C ASN A 74 7.33 -38.69 -1.94
N VAL A 75 6.85 -37.44 -1.91
CA VAL A 75 7.11 -36.44 -2.96
C VAL A 75 8.57 -36.00 -3.01
N ASP A 76 9.24 -35.93 -1.85
CA ASP A 76 10.66 -35.58 -1.74
C ASP A 76 11.57 -36.71 -2.25
N VAL A 77 11.19 -37.96 -2.00
CA VAL A 77 11.97 -39.15 -2.42
C VAL A 77 11.87 -39.38 -3.94
N LEU A 78 10.76 -39.00 -4.58
CA LEU A 78 10.45 -39.37 -5.97
C LEU A 78 10.94 -38.39 -7.06
N LYS A 79 11.84 -37.45 -6.74
CA LYS A 79 12.48 -36.49 -7.67
C LYS A 79 11.71 -36.27 -9.00
N ASP A 80 10.73 -35.38 -8.92
CA ASP A 80 10.25 -34.54 -10.04
C ASP A 80 9.31 -35.12 -11.12
N GLN A 81 8.77 -36.34 -11.01
CA GLN A 81 7.96 -36.87 -12.14
C GLN A 81 6.48 -36.46 -12.20
N ASN A 82 5.84 -35.98 -11.12
CA ASN A 82 4.46 -35.47 -11.22
C ASN A 82 4.21 -34.18 -10.42
N PHE A 83 4.29 -33.04 -11.11
CA PHE A 83 3.98 -31.75 -10.50
C PHE A 83 2.49 -31.59 -10.17
N ASP A 84 1.59 -32.28 -10.87
CA ASP A 84 0.14 -32.18 -10.59
C ASP A 84 -0.19 -32.78 -9.22
N ASP A 85 0.51 -33.85 -8.82
CA ASP A 85 0.41 -34.44 -7.47
C ASP A 85 0.92 -33.46 -6.39
N ARG A 86 1.99 -32.73 -6.68
CA ARG A 86 2.52 -31.69 -5.77
C ARG A 86 1.53 -30.56 -5.59
N VAL A 87 0.93 -30.08 -6.68
CA VAL A 87 -0.10 -29.04 -6.64
C VAL A 87 -1.33 -29.51 -5.87
N ALA A 88 -1.80 -30.74 -6.10
CA ALA A 88 -2.92 -31.31 -5.36
C ALA A 88 -2.64 -31.38 -3.84
N LEU A 89 -1.44 -31.83 -3.46
CA LEU A 89 -1.03 -31.87 -2.05
C LEU A 89 -0.89 -30.46 -1.45
N ALA A 90 -0.31 -29.52 -2.20
CA ALA A 90 -0.16 -28.13 -1.76
C ALA A 90 -1.52 -27.46 -1.55
N THR A 91 -2.48 -27.63 -2.47
CA THR A 91 -3.85 -27.14 -2.31
C THR A 91 -4.54 -27.76 -1.10
N ALA A 92 -4.29 -29.05 -0.80
CA ALA A 92 -4.81 -29.66 0.42
C ALA A 92 -4.22 -29.01 1.68
N TYR A 93 -2.91 -28.76 1.72
CA TYR A 93 -2.28 -28.02 2.82
C TYR A 93 -2.83 -26.60 2.96
N TYR A 94 -3.03 -25.90 1.87
CA TYR A 94 -3.64 -24.57 1.85
C TYR A 94 -5.06 -24.59 2.44
N ASN A 95 -5.93 -25.48 1.97
CA ASN A 95 -7.31 -25.62 2.45
C ASN A 95 -7.36 -25.89 3.96
N ILE A 96 -6.48 -26.76 4.48
CA ILE A 96 -6.41 -27.04 5.92
C ILE A 96 -5.86 -25.85 6.70
N GLY A 97 -4.86 -25.15 6.15
CA GLY A 97 -4.33 -23.93 6.75
C GLY A 97 -5.44 -22.89 6.99
N LEU A 98 -6.30 -22.65 5.99
CA LEU A 98 -7.40 -21.69 6.06
C LEU A 98 -8.36 -21.94 7.25
N GLU A 99 -8.62 -23.20 7.59
CA GLU A 99 -9.50 -23.54 8.73
C GLU A 99 -8.95 -23.06 10.08
N TYR A 100 -7.62 -22.94 10.19
CA TYR A 100 -6.94 -22.54 11.41
C TYR A 100 -6.57 -21.05 11.44
N VAL A 101 -6.45 -20.38 10.29
CA VAL A 101 -6.00 -18.97 10.22
C VAL A 101 -6.92 -18.05 11.01
N THR A 102 -8.22 -18.33 11.09
CA THR A 102 -9.18 -17.48 11.82
C THR A 102 -9.17 -17.69 13.34
N SER A 103 -8.46 -18.71 13.83
CA SER A 103 -8.37 -19.01 15.27
C SER A 103 -7.67 -17.89 16.06
N THR A 104 -7.94 -17.86 17.36
CA THR A 104 -7.21 -17.04 18.35
C THR A 104 -6.29 -17.90 19.24
N ASP A 105 -6.36 -19.23 19.11
CA ASP A 105 -5.52 -20.17 19.84
C ASP A 105 -4.14 -20.30 19.17
N ILE A 106 -3.07 -20.27 19.98
CA ILE A 106 -1.69 -20.23 19.48
C ILE A 106 -1.33 -21.55 18.77
N ASP A 107 -1.71 -22.70 19.31
CA ASP A 107 -1.40 -24.01 18.72
C ASP A 107 -2.09 -24.19 17.36
N ASP A 108 -3.32 -23.66 17.24
CA ASP A 108 -4.04 -23.61 15.98
C ASP A 108 -3.34 -22.70 14.96
N LEU A 109 -2.88 -21.50 15.37
CA LEU A 109 -2.12 -20.60 14.49
C LEU A 109 -0.78 -21.20 14.06
N GLU A 110 -0.09 -21.95 14.94
CA GLU A 110 1.12 -22.69 14.58
C GLU A 110 0.84 -23.81 13.58
N THR A 111 -0.32 -24.48 13.72
CA THR A 111 -0.78 -25.47 12.74
C THR A 111 -1.05 -24.82 11.38
N ALA A 112 -1.70 -23.65 11.36
CA ALA A 112 -1.92 -22.88 10.13
C ALA A 112 -0.59 -22.51 9.46
N LEU A 113 0.37 -22.00 10.25
CA LEU A 113 1.69 -21.63 9.78
C LEU A 113 2.42 -22.82 9.16
N HIS A 114 2.40 -23.99 9.82
CA HIS A 114 3.00 -25.20 9.28
C HIS A 114 2.36 -25.59 7.95
N CYS A 115 1.03 -25.69 7.88
CA CYS A 115 0.31 -26.07 6.68
C CYS A 115 0.59 -25.13 5.49
N LEU A 116 0.49 -23.82 5.70
CA LEU A 116 0.75 -22.84 4.64
C LEU A 116 2.22 -22.82 4.21
N SER A 117 3.15 -23.02 5.15
CA SER A 117 4.59 -23.12 4.83
C SER A 117 4.89 -24.37 4.00
N SER A 118 4.32 -25.53 4.37
CA SER A 118 4.42 -26.78 3.59
C SER A 118 3.82 -26.64 2.20
N CYS A 119 2.71 -25.91 2.06
CA CYS A 119 2.12 -25.59 0.77
C CYS A 119 3.13 -24.84 -0.13
N LEU A 120 3.78 -23.79 0.36
CA LEU A 120 4.75 -23.04 -0.44
C LEU A 120 6.02 -23.84 -0.76
N GLU A 121 6.51 -24.66 0.17
CA GLU A 121 7.68 -25.51 -0.10
C GLU A 121 7.40 -26.55 -1.20
N LEU A 122 6.19 -27.12 -1.27
CA LEU A 122 5.78 -28.02 -2.36
C LEU A 122 5.74 -27.34 -3.74
N LEU A 123 5.43 -26.04 -3.75
CA LEU A 123 5.31 -25.23 -4.97
C LEU A 123 6.61 -24.49 -5.33
N LYS A 124 7.65 -24.62 -4.51
CA LYS A 124 8.93 -23.93 -4.67
C LYS A 124 9.56 -24.21 -6.04
N GLY A 125 10.04 -23.14 -6.68
CA GLY A 125 10.60 -23.19 -8.03
C GLY A 125 9.57 -23.26 -9.17
N LYS A 126 8.27 -23.48 -8.87
CA LYS A 126 7.20 -23.56 -9.86
C LYS A 126 5.97 -22.70 -9.49
N MET A 127 6.13 -21.69 -8.63
CA MET A 127 5.04 -20.80 -8.18
C MET A 127 4.40 -19.98 -9.31
N PHE A 128 5.13 -19.70 -10.40
CA PHE A 128 4.61 -19.01 -11.59
C PHE A 128 3.83 -19.94 -12.55
N ASP A 129 3.75 -21.25 -12.25
CA ASP A 129 3.00 -22.18 -13.09
C ASP A 129 1.49 -21.90 -12.96
N ARG A 130 0.75 -22.00 -14.07
CA ARG A 130 -0.71 -21.76 -14.09
C ARG A 130 -1.49 -22.63 -13.10
N ARG A 131 -0.95 -23.81 -12.74
CA ARG A 131 -1.52 -24.73 -11.74
C ARG A 131 -1.27 -24.29 -10.29
N ALA A 132 -0.22 -23.50 -10.06
CA ALA A 132 0.26 -23.15 -8.73
C ALA A 132 -0.02 -21.69 -8.34
N ILE A 133 -0.16 -20.78 -9.31
CA ILE A 133 -0.21 -19.32 -9.10
C ILE A 133 -1.29 -18.90 -8.09
N LEU A 134 -2.51 -19.46 -8.19
CA LEU A 134 -3.62 -19.14 -7.28
C LEU A 134 -3.31 -19.56 -5.85
N THR A 135 -2.92 -20.82 -5.66
CA THR A 135 -2.58 -21.39 -4.35
C THR A 135 -1.37 -20.68 -3.74
N SER A 136 -0.38 -20.31 -4.56
CA SER A 136 0.84 -19.63 -4.09
C SER A 136 0.53 -18.24 -3.55
N ILE A 137 -0.19 -17.41 -4.32
CA ILE A 137 -0.55 -16.06 -3.89
C ILE A 137 -1.50 -16.11 -2.68
N GLY A 138 -2.48 -17.03 -2.69
CA GLY A 138 -3.37 -17.24 -1.55
C GLY A 138 -2.58 -17.58 -0.28
N ALA A 139 -1.70 -18.58 -0.33
CA ALA A 139 -0.90 -18.99 0.83
C ALA A 139 0.03 -17.87 1.34
N LEU A 140 0.62 -17.06 0.44
CA LEU A 140 1.44 -15.91 0.82
C LEU A 140 0.64 -14.83 1.56
N ASN A 141 -0.59 -14.53 1.11
CA ASN A 141 -1.47 -13.57 1.79
C ASN A 141 -1.85 -14.07 3.19
N GLU A 142 -2.19 -15.35 3.33
CA GLU A 142 -2.56 -15.92 4.62
C GLU A 142 -1.36 -16.01 5.59
N LEU A 143 -0.16 -16.33 5.09
CA LEU A 143 1.06 -16.26 5.90
C LEU A 143 1.36 -14.85 6.38
N HIS A 144 1.07 -13.83 5.56
CA HIS A 144 1.16 -12.45 6.01
C HIS A 144 0.18 -12.17 7.15
N SER A 145 -1.11 -12.52 6.98
CA SER A 145 -2.14 -12.38 8.02
C SER A 145 -1.74 -13.06 9.34
N LEU A 146 -1.18 -14.28 9.28
CA LEU A 146 -0.64 -14.96 10.46
C LEU A 146 0.54 -14.20 11.08
N SER A 147 1.44 -13.65 10.27
CA SER A 147 2.59 -12.90 10.76
C SER A 147 2.17 -11.64 11.52
N GLU A 148 1.09 -10.97 11.08
CA GLU A 148 0.49 -9.86 11.82
C GLU A 148 -0.05 -10.31 13.18
N LYS A 149 -0.74 -11.46 13.23
CA LYS A 149 -1.28 -12.03 14.49
C LYS A 149 -0.21 -12.44 15.48
N PHE A 150 0.93 -12.95 15.00
CA PHE A 150 2.07 -13.30 15.86
C PHE A 150 2.89 -12.08 16.31
N GLU A 151 2.51 -10.85 15.90
CA GLU A 151 3.29 -9.62 16.07
C GLU A 151 4.74 -9.74 15.55
N LYS A 152 5.00 -10.73 14.69
CA LYS A 152 6.29 -10.96 14.07
C LYS A 152 6.46 -9.89 13.01
N LYS A 153 7.24 -8.84 13.32
CA LYS A 153 7.63 -7.77 12.40
C LYS A 153 8.48 -8.24 11.20
N LYS A 154 8.54 -9.55 10.93
CA LYS A 154 9.29 -10.15 9.83
C LYS A 154 8.54 -9.98 8.52
N ASP A 155 9.07 -8.98 7.82
CA ASP A 155 9.18 -8.78 6.40
C ASP A 155 7.96 -8.78 5.48
N ASN A 156 7.96 -7.71 4.68
CA ASN A 156 7.16 -7.51 3.48
C ASN A 156 7.38 -8.62 2.44
N GLU A 157 8.27 -9.59 2.70
CA GLU A 157 8.67 -10.65 1.79
C GLU A 157 7.48 -11.42 1.24
N PHE A 158 6.51 -11.82 2.08
CA PHE A 158 5.36 -12.58 1.60
C PHE A 158 4.50 -11.78 0.61
N LEU A 159 4.11 -10.56 0.98
CA LEU A 159 3.30 -9.71 0.12
C LEU A 159 4.07 -9.20 -1.11
N ASN A 160 5.35 -8.86 -0.96
CA ASN A 160 6.21 -8.48 -2.10
C ASN A 160 6.34 -9.65 -3.07
N THR A 161 6.50 -10.88 -2.56
CA THR A 161 6.54 -12.09 -3.39
C THR A 161 5.20 -12.32 -4.09
N ALA A 162 4.08 -12.18 -3.39
CA ALA A 162 2.74 -12.31 -3.97
C ALA A 162 2.49 -11.27 -5.07
N MET A 163 2.87 -10.01 -4.84
CA MET A 163 2.78 -8.93 -5.81
C MET A 163 3.65 -9.20 -7.04
N LEU A 164 4.90 -9.65 -6.85
CA LEU A 164 5.81 -9.99 -7.94
C LEU A 164 5.30 -11.19 -8.74
N LEU A 165 4.81 -12.24 -8.07
CA LEU A 165 4.20 -13.41 -8.72
C LEU A 165 3.08 -12.98 -9.66
N TYR A 166 2.12 -12.20 -9.16
CA TYR A 166 1.03 -11.69 -9.98
C TYR A 166 1.55 -10.85 -11.15
N HIS A 167 2.43 -9.89 -10.89
CA HIS A 167 2.93 -8.99 -11.91
C HIS A 167 3.65 -9.75 -13.02
N THR A 168 4.64 -10.58 -12.69
CA THR A 168 5.41 -11.34 -13.69
C THR A 168 4.55 -12.34 -14.45
N TYR A 169 3.55 -12.95 -13.80
CA TYR A 169 2.63 -13.89 -14.46
C TYR A 169 1.75 -13.17 -15.48
N THR A 170 1.19 -12.01 -15.10
CA THR A 170 0.22 -11.25 -15.90
C THR A 170 0.87 -10.31 -16.92
N ASN A 171 2.16 -9.99 -16.79
CA ASN A 171 2.89 -9.08 -17.69
C ASN A 171 3.21 -9.68 -19.07
N LYS A 172 2.88 -10.96 -19.32
CA LYS A 172 3.06 -11.59 -20.63
C LYS A 172 1.78 -11.42 -21.44
N ASP A 173 1.92 -10.97 -22.69
CA ASP A 173 0.81 -10.95 -23.65
C ASP A 173 0.21 -12.35 -23.74
N ASN A 174 -1.12 -12.45 -23.54
CA ASN A 174 -1.86 -13.71 -23.48
C ASN A 174 -1.25 -14.74 -22.50
N TYR A 175 -1.03 -14.32 -21.24
CA TYR A 175 -0.65 -15.25 -20.18
C TYR A 175 -1.66 -16.42 -20.06
N PRO A 176 -1.20 -17.65 -19.76
CA PRO A 176 -2.08 -18.80 -19.71
C PRO A 176 -3.14 -18.67 -18.62
N ASP A 177 -4.34 -19.18 -18.86
CA ASP A 177 -5.39 -19.16 -17.84
C ASP A 177 -4.94 -19.94 -16.59
N PRO A 178 -5.02 -19.35 -15.39
CA PRO A 178 -4.79 -20.08 -14.16
C PRO A 178 -5.74 -21.28 -14.05
N ILE A 179 -5.29 -22.37 -13.43
CA ILE A 179 -6.15 -23.53 -13.17
C ILE A 179 -6.73 -23.40 -11.76
N HIS A 180 -8.06 -23.33 -11.69
CA HIS A 180 -8.76 -23.42 -10.43
C HIS A 180 -8.98 -24.88 -10.03
N VAL A 181 -8.17 -25.38 -9.08
CA VAL A 181 -8.13 -26.80 -8.68
C VAL A 181 -9.48 -27.31 -8.16
N ALA A 182 -10.34 -26.47 -7.58
CA ALA A 182 -11.67 -26.89 -7.14
C ALA A 182 -12.55 -27.40 -8.29
N ASN A 183 -12.38 -26.84 -9.50
CA ASN A 183 -13.12 -27.25 -10.68
C ASN A 183 -12.79 -28.70 -11.09
N LEU A 184 -11.57 -29.18 -10.82
CA LEU A 184 -11.13 -30.56 -11.12
C LEU A 184 -11.84 -31.61 -10.28
N VAL A 185 -12.22 -31.26 -9.05
CA VAL A 185 -12.92 -32.14 -8.11
C VAL A 185 -14.44 -31.94 -8.15
N GLY A 186 -14.94 -31.13 -9.09
CA GLY A 186 -16.38 -30.90 -9.29
C GLY A 186 -17.02 -29.98 -8.25
N ILE A 187 -16.23 -29.16 -7.56
CA ILE A 187 -16.72 -28.25 -6.51
C ILE A 187 -17.11 -26.91 -7.12
N LYS A 188 -18.35 -26.49 -6.83
CA LYS A 188 -18.90 -25.21 -7.27
C LYS A 188 -18.67 -24.16 -6.19
N GLU A 189 -17.57 -23.43 -6.31
CA GLU A 189 -17.34 -22.24 -5.49
C GLU A 189 -18.16 -21.04 -6.01
N LYS A 190 -18.33 -20.00 -5.19
CA LYS A 190 -19.09 -18.79 -5.54
C LYS A 190 -18.53 -18.09 -6.78
N GLU A 191 -17.20 -18.07 -6.90
CA GLU A 191 -16.49 -17.59 -8.08
C GLU A 191 -15.71 -18.77 -8.67
N SER A 192 -15.93 -19.05 -9.94
CA SER A 192 -15.31 -20.19 -10.64
C SER A 192 -14.32 -19.77 -11.71
N ASN A 193 -14.29 -18.47 -12.07
CA ASN A 193 -13.38 -17.93 -13.07
C ASN A 193 -11.97 -17.73 -12.45
N PRO A 194 -10.97 -18.50 -12.90
CA PRO A 194 -9.63 -18.45 -12.31
C PRO A 194 -8.94 -17.07 -12.43
N LYS A 195 -9.22 -16.31 -13.49
CA LYS A 195 -8.67 -14.95 -13.67
C LYS A 195 -9.28 -13.97 -12.67
N ILE A 196 -10.59 -14.09 -12.38
CA ILE A 196 -11.26 -13.28 -11.37
C ILE A 196 -10.69 -13.62 -9.98
N ILE A 197 -10.52 -14.91 -9.66
CA ILE A 197 -9.90 -15.34 -8.40
C ILE A 197 -8.48 -14.77 -8.25
N LEU A 198 -7.65 -14.88 -9.29
CA LEU A 198 -6.29 -14.33 -9.29
C LEU A 198 -6.28 -12.82 -9.00
N ASN A 199 -7.19 -12.09 -9.65
CA ASN A 199 -7.37 -10.65 -9.46
C ASN A 199 -7.81 -10.30 -8.03
N ASN A 200 -8.76 -11.05 -7.46
CA ASN A 200 -9.21 -10.83 -6.09
C ASN A 200 -8.07 -11.07 -5.08
N LEU A 201 -7.30 -12.15 -5.26
CA LEU A 201 -6.12 -12.43 -4.43
C LEU A 201 -5.06 -11.32 -4.52
N HIS A 202 -4.83 -10.81 -5.73
CA HIS A 202 -3.92 -9.68 -5.92
C HIS A 202 -4.46 -8.39 -5.28
N HIS A 203 -5.77 -8.15 -5.35
CA HIS A 203 -6.37 -7.01 -4.67
C HIS A 203 -6.14 -7.04 -3.17
N THR A 204 -6.34 -8.20 -2.52
CA THR A 204 -6.00 -8.41 -1.11
C THR A 204 -4.53 -8.08 -0.84
N THR A 205 -3.63 -8.59 -1.69
CA THR A 205 -2.17 -8.31 -1.59
C THR A 205 -1.90 -6.80 -1.57
N LEU A 206 -2.52 -6.04 -2.49
CA LEU A 206 -2.33 -4.59 -2.59
C LEU A 206 -2.96 -3.82 -1.44
N GLN A 207 -4.10 -4.29 -0.91
CA GLN A 207 -4.73 -3.69 0.27
C GLN A 207 -3.82 -3.83 1.50
N ASP A 208 -3.24 -5.00 1.71
CA ASP A 208 -2.36 -5.23 2.87
C ASP A 208 -1.03 -4.48 2.72
N LEU A 209 -0.43 -4.47 1.53
CA LEU A 209 0.75 -3.63 1.24
C LEU A 209 0.45 -2.14 1.46
N GLY A 210 -0.72 -1.66 1.01
CA GLY A 210 -1.16 -0.29 1.21
C GLY A 210 -1.32 0.05 2.69
N ARG A 211 -1.90 -0.85 3.51
CA ARG A 211 -2.05 -0.66 4.96
C ARG A 211 -0.69 -0.56 5.66
N GLN A 212 0.23 -1.45 5.30
CA GLN A 212 1.59 -1.40 5.82
C GLN A 212 2.30 -0.11 5.40
N TYR A 213 2.14 0.32 4.14
CA TYR A 213 2.74 1.54 3.61
C TYR A 213 2.30 2.79 4.36
N LEU A 214 1.02 2.90 4.70
CA LEU A 214 0.50 4.04 5.47
C LEU A 214 1.11 4.12 6.88
N THR A 215 1.44 2.97 7.47
CA THR A 215 2.04 2.86 8.79
C THR A 215 3.56 3.07 8.75
N ARG A 216 4.25 2.40 7.81
CA ARG A 216 5.69 2.42 7.63
C ARG A 216 6.01 2.49 6.13
N SER A 217 6.26 3.69 5.63
CA SER A 217 6.55 3.91 4.20
C SER A 217 8.02 3.68 3.85
N GLN A 218 8.96 3.86 4.77
CA GLN A 218 10.40 3.95 4.46
C GLN A 218 10.99 2.70 3.77
N ASP A 219 10.50 1.51 4.11
CA ASP A 219 11.01 0.21 3.67
C ASP A 219 10.17 -0.44 2.55
N LYS A 220 9.36 0.35 1.84
CA LYS A 220 8.37 -0.14 0.87
C LYS A 220 8.77 0.11 -0.58
N ARG A 221 10.05 -0.06 -0.90
CA ARG A 221 10.60 0.30 -2.22
C ARG A 221 9.93 -0.47 -3.35
N GLU A 222 9.79 -1.79 -3.23
CA GLU A 222 9.22 -2.65 -4.26
C GLU A 222 7.77 -2.27 -4.56
N PHE A 223 6.98 -2.04 -3.51
CA PHE A 223 5.60 -1.59 -3.63
C PHE A 223 5.47 -0.21 -4.28
N VAL A 224 6.38 0.71 -3.97
CA VAL A 224 6.42 2.06 -4.58
C VAL A 224 6.78 1.98 -6.06
N ILE A 225 7.77 1.15 -6.43
CA ILE A 225 8.13 0.92 -7.84
C ILE A 225 6.92 0.33 -8.59
N TYR A 226 6.32 -0.72 -8.04
CA TYR A 226 5.16 -1.37 -8.64
C TYR A 226 3.98 -0.40 -8.84
N THR A 227 3.64 0.36 -7.79
CA THR A 227 2.57 1.37 -7.87
C THR A 227 2.91 2.48 -8.86
N HIS A 228 4.18 2.89 -8.93
CA HIS A 228 4.61 3.87 -9.90
C HIS A 228 4.41 3.38 -11.34
N LEU A 229 4.78 2.13 -11.64
CA LEU A 229 4.61 1.55 -12.97
C LEU A 229 3.12 1.55 -13.37
N LEU A 230 2.24 1.06 -12.49
CA LEU A 230 0.78 1.07 -12.73
C LEU A 230 0.23 2.48 -12.99
N LEU A 231 0.73 3.48 -12.23
CA LEU A 231 0.32 4.87 -12.40
C LEU A 231 0.87 5.49 -13.68
N ASN A 232 2.11 5.16 -14.05
CA ASN A 232 2.81 5.81 -15.13
C ASN A 232 2.10 5.59 -16.48
N ASP A 233 1.64 4.37 -16.74
CA ASP A 233 0.89 4.04 -17.95
C ASP A 233 -0.38 4.92 -18.06
N ARG A 234 -1.13 5.04 -16.96
CA ARG A 234 -2.33 5.89 -16.91
C ARG A 234 -2.02 7.38 -17.01
N LEU A 235 -0.93 7.83 -16.39
CA LEU A 235 -0.51 9.23 -16.46
C LEU A 235 -0.10 9.59 -17.89
N ILE A 236 0.59 8.69 -18.61
CA ILE A 236 0.93 8.89 -20.01
C ILE A 236 -0.35 9.02 -20.85
N ASP A 237 -1.32 8.12 -20.67
CA ASP A 237 -2.60 8.17 -21.38
C ASP A 237 -3.43 9.42 -21.05
N LEU A 238 -3.38 9.90 -19.80
CA LEU A 238 -4.11 11.10 -19.37
C LEU A 238 -3.44 12.41 -19.84
N ILE A 239 -2.11 12.45 -19.89
CA ILE A 239 -1.34 13.65 -20.21
C ILE A 239 -1.12 13.81 -21.72
N TYR A 240 -0.87 12.71 -22.42
CA TYR A 240 -0.52 12.70 -23.84
C TYR A 240 -1.57 12.03 -24.72
N GLY A 241 -2.41 11.16 -24.15
CA GLY A 241 -3.51 10.54 -24.87
C GLY A 241 -4.75 11.42 -24.99
N HIS A 242 -5.80 10.87 -25.59
CA HIS A 242 -7.11 11.53 -25.74
C HIS A 242 -8.09 11.19 -24.59
N THR A 243 -7.59 10.61 -23.50
CA THR A 243 -8.41 10.19 -22.36
C THR A 243 -8.99 11.41 -21.66
N LYS A 244 -10.30 11.38 -21.39
CA LYS A 244 -10.97 12.47 -20.69
C LYS A 244 -10.55 12.51 -19.23
N TYR A 245 -10.36 13.71 -18.71
CA TYR A 245 -10.26 13.93 -17.28
C TYR A 245 -11.64 13.72 -16.67
N ASP A 246 -11.77 12.74 -15.79
CA ASP A 246 -13.00 12.39 -15.07
C ASP A 246 -12.74 12.29 -13.56
N ASP A 247 -13.73 11.86 -12.78
CA ASP A 247 -13.62 11.81 -11.32
C ASP A 247 -12.49 10.87 -10.82
N LYS A 248 -12.00 9.95 -11.67
CA LYS A 248 -10.87 9.05 -11.37
C LYS A 248 -9.54 9.80 -11.28
N CYS A 249 -9.47 11.02 -11.80
CA CYS A 249 -8.31 11.90 -11.64
C CYS A 249 -7.99 12.15 -10.16
N PHE A 250 -8.99 12.20 -9.28
CA PHE A 250 -8.76 12.37 -7.84
C PHE A 250 -8.04 11.17 -7.24
N ASP A 251 -8.40 9.95 -7.64
CA ASP A 251 -7.76 8.73 -7.13
C ASP A 251 -6.29 8.65 -7.56
N ILE A 252 -5.97 9.07 -8.78
CA ILE A 252 -4.61 9.21 -9.28
C ILE A 252 -3.84 10.25 -8.45
N ALA A 253 -4.39 11.46 -8.29
CA ALA A 253 -3.75 12.54 -7.55
C ALA A 253 -3.49 12.17 -6.09
N LEU A 254 -4.50 11.61 -5.41
CA LEU A 254 -4.37 11.13 -4.03
C LEU A 254 -3.30 10.05 -3.90
N THR A 255 -3.17 9.16 -4.88
CA THR A 255 -2.13 8.12 -4.87
C THR A 255 -0.73 8.72 -5.07
N LEU A 256 -0.57 9.73 -5.92
CA LEU A 256 0.69 10.46 -6.06
C LEU A 256 1.09 11.17 -4.76
N PHE A 257 0.13 11.81 -4.08
CA PHE A 257 0.36 12.39 -2.76
C PHE A 257 0.78 11.35 -1.73
N ASP A 258 0.13 10.18 -1.70
CA ASP A 258 0.52 9.06 -0.82
C ASP A 258 1.95 8.57 -1.12
N LEU A 259 2.34 8.43 -2.39
CA LEU A 259 3.68 7.99 -2.79
C LEU A 259 4.78 8.97 -2.37
N SER A 260 4.49 10.26 -2.26
CA SER A 260 5.46 11.27 -1.79
C SER A 260 6.02 10.92 -0.39
N ARG A 261 5.25 10.21 0.44
CA ARG A 261 5.65 9.81 1.80
C ARG A 261 6.87 8.89 1.82
N TYR A 262 7.00 7.99 0.86
CA TYR A 262 8.18 7.14 0.71
C TYR A 262 9.43 7.97 0.47
N PHE A 263 9.33 8.89 -0.48
CA PHE A 263 10.44 9.74 -0.89
C PHE A 263 10.86 10.67 0.26
N LEU A 264 9.89 11.28 0.95
CA LEU A 264 10.15 12.08 2.15
C LEU A 264 10.78 11.28 3.30
N ALA A 265 10.38 10.03 3.50
CA ALA A 265 10.96 9.17 4.52
C ALA A 265 12.41 8.76 4.21
N ASN A 266 12.81 8.85 2.94
CA ASN A 266 14.14 8.50 2.43
C ASN A 266 14.97 9.72 2.00
N ASP A 267 14.54 10.93 2.40
CA ASP A 267 15.18 12.21 2.07
C ASP A 267 15.36 12.46 0.54
N LEU A 268 14.49 11.87 -0.27
CA LEU A 268 14.41 12.02 -1.72
C LEU A 268 13.49 13.19 -2.08
N PHE A 269 13.95 14.41 -1.83
CA PHE A 269 13.11 15.61 -1.92
C PHE A 269 12.66 15.93 -3.35
N THR A 270 13.53 15.73 -4.35
CA THR A 270 13.19 16.02 -5.75
C THR A 270 12.04 15.15 -6.22
N GLU A 271 12.09 13.85 -5.94
CA GLU A 271 11.05 12.88 -6.27
C GLU A 271 9.77 13.19 -5.51
N ALA A 272 9.86 13.46 -4.19
CA ALA A 272 8.69 13.82 -3.39
C ALA A 272 7.98 15.05 -3.96
N LYS A 273 8.74 16.11 -4.28
CA LYS A 273 8.23 17.35 -4.88
C LYS A 273 7.56 17.05 -6.23
N SER A 274 8.22 16.28 -7.09
CA SER A 274 7.69 15.89 -8.40
C SER A 274 6.34 15.17 -8.26
N ARG A 275 6.22 14.19 -7.35
CA ARG A 275 4.94 13.49 -7.11
C ARG A 275 3.83 14.42 -6.68
N ILE A 276 4.09 15.33 -5.75
CA ILE A 276 3.07 16.27 -5.27
C ILE A 276 2.67 17.23 -6.40
N ALA A 277 3.63 17.80 -7.11
CA ALA A 277 3.34 18.72 -8.22
C ALA A 277 2.52 18.06 -9.34
N ILE A 278 2.78 16.79 -9.65
CA ILE A 278 2.01 16.05 -10.67
C ILE A 278 0.59 15.77 -10.18
N GLY A 279 0.41 15.47 -8.89
CA GLY A 279 -0.92 15.33 -8.30
C GLY A 279 -1.73 16.63 -8.42
N ASP A 280 -1.13 17.77 -8.13
CA ASP A 280 -1.76 19.08 -8.31
C ASP A 280 -2.10 19.34 -9.79
N TYR A 281 -1.17 19.06 -10.71
CA TYR A 281 -1.41 19.20 -12.15
C TYR A 281 -2.61 18.38 -12.63
N VAL A 282 -2.74 17.14 -12.16
CA VAL A 282 -3.87 16.26 -12.51
C VAL A 282 -5.20 16.85 -12.03
N ILE A 283 -5.22 17.41 -10.81
CA ILE A 283 -6.40 18.08 -10.25
C ILE A 283 -6.73 19.33 -11.06
N ASP A 284 -5.76 20.20 -11.31
CA ASP A 284 -5.97 21.47 -12.02
C ASP A 284 -6.49 21.22 -13.44
N ARG A 285 -5.93 20.25 -14.16
CA ARG A 285 -6.41 19.87 -15.50
C ARG A 285 -7.82 19.29 -15.48
N PHE A 286 -8.18 18.51 -14.47
CA PHE A 286 -9.56 18.06 -14.31
C PHE A 286 -10.50 19.26 -14.13
N VAL A 287 -10.15 20.19 -13.24
CA VAL A 287 -10.95 21.41 -13.01
C VAL A 287 -11.08 22.24 -14.27
N GLU A 288 -9.99 22.49 -15.00
CA GLU A 288 -9.99 23.28 -16.24
C GLU A 288 -10.99 22.72 -17.26
N ASN A 289 -11.05 21.40 -17.39
CA ASN A 289 -11.91 20.68 -18.34
C ASN A 289 -13.40 20.60 -17.95
N LEU A 290 -13.77 21.02 -16.73
CA LEU A 290 -15.17 21.07 -16.32
C LEU A 290 -15.91 22.26 -16.95
N SER A 291 -17.21 22.07 -17.22
CA SER A 291 -18.12 23.16 -17.60
C SER A 291 -18.30 24.15 -16.44
N ALA A 292 -18.68 25.40 -16.75
CA ALA A 292 -18.88 26.44 -15.74
C ALA A 292 -19.89 26.04 -14.65
N GLU A 293 -20.99 25.38 -15.03
CA GLU A 293 -22.00 24.86 -14.10
C GLU A 293 -21.43 23.78 -13.16
N LYS A 294 -20.60 22.87 -13.69
CA LYS A 294 -19.94 21.83 -12.89
C LYS A 294 -18.86 22.40 -11.98
N LYS A 295 -18.16 23.47 -12.41
CA LYS A 295 -17.19 24.18 -11.56
C LYS A 295 -17.86 24.80 -10.34
N ALA A 296 -19.06 25.38 -10.50
CA ALA A 296 -19.82 25.96 -9.39
C ALA A 296 -20.25 24.90 -8.35
N SER A 297 -20.63 23.69 -8.80
CA SER A 297 -20.95 22.58 -7.89
C SER A 297 -19.72 21.84 -7.35
N LEU A 298 -18.54 22.01 -7.96
CA LEU A 298 -17.31 21.33 -7.55
C LEU A 298 -16.82 21.77 -6.16
N ASN A 299 -16.98 23.05 -5.80
CA ASN A 299 -16.61 23.53 -4.47
C ASN A 299 -17.47 22.89 -3.35
N LEU A 300 -18.62 22.32 -3.70
CA LEU A 300 -19.47 21.52 -2.81
C LEU A 300 -19.14 20.02 -2.88
N ASN A 301 -18.28 19.60 -3.80
CA ASN A 301 -17.87 18.21 -3.97
C ASN A 301 -16.85 17.83 -2.89
N LYS A 302 -17.26 16.88 -2.05
CA LYS A 302 -16.44 16.34 -0.95
C LYS A 302 -15.11 15.76 -1.45
N SER A 303 -15.09 15.11 -2.62
CA SER A 303 -13.88 14.49 -3.17
C SER A 303 -12.85 15.53 -3.62
N PHE A 304 -13.30 16.61 -4.25
CA PHE A 304 -12.44 17.73 -4.64
C PHE A 304 -11.84 18.42 -3.41
N ASN A 305 -12.68 18.78 -2.44
CA ASN A 305 -12.23 19.40 -1.20
C ASN A 305 -11.25 18.50 -0.44
N ASN A 306 -11.49 17.19 -0.41
CA ASN A 306 -10.56 16.23 0.17
C ASN A 306 -9.23 16.20 -0.60
N ALA A 307 -9.25 16.14 -1.93
CA ALA A 307 -8.02 16.13 -2.74
C ALA A 307 -7.18 17.41 -2.54
N PHE A 308 -7.84 18.57 -2.49
CA PHE A 308 -7.18 19.85 -2.20
C PHE A 308 -6.59 19.90 -0.79
N ALA A 309 -7.31 19.41 0.22
CA ALA A 309 -6.82 19.32 1.58
C ALA A 309 -5.60 18.38 1.69
N VAL A 310 -5.63 17.23 1.00
CA VAL A 310 -4.51 16.28 0.95
C VAL A 310 -3.31 16.88 0.21
N SER A 311 -3.51 17.66 -0.86
CA SER A 311 -2.45 18.42 -1.53
C SER A 311 -1.76 19.38 -0.56
N ALA A 312 -2.52 20.25 0.10
CA ALA A 312 -2.00 21.23 1.05
C ALA A 312 -1.23 20.54 2.19
N ARG A 313 -1.77 19.43 2.73
CA ARG A 313 -1.09 18.61 3.72
C ARG A 313 0.24 18.06 3.18
N SER A 314 0.27 17.56 1.95
CA SER A 314 1.45 16.94 1.34
C SER A 314 2.57 17.96 1.15
N TRP A 315 2.26 19.16 0.66
CA TRP A 315 3.21 20.27 0.60
C TRP A 315 3.70 20.72 1.97
N GLY A 316 2.80 20.82 2.95
CA GLY A 316 3.17 21.12 4.33
C GLY A 316 4.14 20.08 4.90
N PHE A 317 3.89 18.79 4.66
CA PHE A 317 4.75 17.71 5.13
C PHE A 317 6.11 17.69 4.42
N TYR A 318 6.13 18.01 3.12
CA TYR A 318 7.34 18.23 2.34
C TYR A 318 8.21 19.32 2.98
N GLY A 319 7.64 20.50 3.21
CA GLY A 319 8.35 21.64 3.79
C GLY A 319 8.88 21.38 5.21
N VAL A 320 8.09 20.71 6.08
CA VAL A 320 8.54 20.29 7.42
C VAL A 320 9.75 19.36 7.31
N SER A 321 9.70 18.40 6.39
CA SER A 321 10.76 17.39 6.21
C SER A 321 12.04 18.02 5.70
N LEU A 322 11.92 18.98 4.77
CA LEU A 322 13.03 19.76 4.26
C LEU A 322 13.70 20.59 5.37
N LEU A 323 12.91 21.32 6.16
CA LEU A 323 13.41 22.08 7.31
C LEU A 323 14.12 21.17 8.32
N ARG A 324 13.55 20.00 8.64
CA ARG A 324 14.14 19.03 9.56
C ARG A 324 15.50 18.54 9.08
N PHE A 325 15.56 18.13 7.82
CA PHE A 325 16.77 17.56 7.22
C PHE A 325 17.91 18.58 7.25
N TRP A 326 17.67 19.76 6.70
CA TRP A 326 18.69 20.79 6.64
C TRP A 326 19.08 21.32 8.02
N MET A 327 18.12 21.53 8.94
CA MET A 327 18.43 21.94 10.32
C MET A 327 19.42 20.97 10.99
N LYS A 328 19.22 19.66 10.82
CA LYS A 328 20.15 18.65 11.36
C LYS A 328 21.54 18.77 10.73
N LYS A 329 21.61 18.96 9.40
CA LYS A 329 22.89 19.16 8.69
C LYS A 329 23.63 20.42 9.14
N PHE A 330 22.94 21.56 9.28
CA PHE A 330 23.54 22.79 9.83
C PHE A 330 24.02 22.63 11.27
N SER A 331 23.30 21.85 12.08
CA SER A 331 23.69 21.60 13.47
C SER A 331 24.94 20.73 13.56
N GLN A 332 25.15 19.83 12.60
CA GLN A 332 26.31 18.94 12.53
C GLN A 332 27.54 19.63 11.91
N ASN A 333 27.34 20.55 10.96
CA ASN A 333 28.41 21.11 10.13
C ASN A 333 28.73 22.59 10.43
N ARG A 334 28.52 23.06 11.67
CA ARG A 334 28.73 24.48 12.05
C ARG A 334 30.13 25.04 11.75
N GLU A 335 31.11 24.18 11.49
CA GLU A 335 32.51 24.58 11.30
C GLU A 335 33.01 24.46 9.84
N LYS A 336 32.25 23.87 8.90
CA LYS A 336 32.74 23.61 7.52
C LYS A 336 31.65 23.76 6.44
N SER A 337 31.72 24.83 5.66
CA SER A 337 30.79 25.13 4.57
C SER A 337 30.92 24.20 3.35
N SER A 338 32.09 23.58 3.12
CA SER A 338 32.33 22.66 2.01
C SER A 338 31.50 21.37 2.12
N GLU A 339 31.18 20.92 3.33
CA GLU A 339 30.42 19.67 3.57
C GLU A 339 28.94 19.78 3.16
N ILE A 340 28.40 21.00 3.07
CA ILE A 340 27.03 21.25 2.61
C ILE A 340 26.92 21.01 1.09
N GLN A 341 27.93 21.44 0.32
CA GLN A 341 27.98 21.23 -1.13
C GLN A 341 28.15 19.74 -1.47
N ASP A 342 28.97 19.02 -0.70
CA ASP A 342 29.12 17.56 -0.83
C ASP A 342 27.81 16.81 -0.54
N GLU A 343 27.00 17.27 0.42
CA GLU A 343 25.68 16.67 0.67
C GLU A 343 24.66 16.95 -0.43
N MET A 344 24.68 18.15 -1.02
CA MET A 344 23.84 18.46 -2.18
C MET A 344 24.15 17.53 -3.36
N SER A 345 25.43 17.33 -3.68
CA SER A 345 25.85 16.43 -4.76
C SER A 345 25.50 14.96 -4.50
N LYS A 346 25.56 14.51 -3.22
CA LYS A 346 25.07 13.17 -2.82
C LYS A 346 23.56 13.03 -3.03
N LEU A 347 22.77 14.03 -2.65
CA LEU A 347 21.32 14.01 -2.86
C LEU A 347 20.96 13.96 -4.35
N GLU A 348 21.65 14.74 -5.18
CA GLU A 348 21.47 14.71 -6.64
C GLU A 348 21.85 13.35 -7.23
N THR A 349 22.91 12.72 -6.74
CA THR A 349 23.34 11.40 -7.21
C THR A 349 22.32 10.33 -6.82
N LYS A 350 21.88 10.32 -5.55
CA LYS A 350 20.84 9.41 -5.04
C LYS A 350 19.52 9.57 -5.80
N SER A 351 19.23 10.80 -6.23
CA SER A 351 18.04 11.11 -7.01
C SER A 351 18.12 10.56 -8.44
N LYS A 352 19.27 10.71 -9.11
CA LYS A 352 19.51 10.13 -10.45
C LYS A 352 19.46 8.61 -10.47
N GLU A 353 19.93 7.96 -9.40
CA GLU A 353 19.86 6.50 -9.26
C GLU A 353 18.44 5.98 -9.04
N SER A 354 17.47 6.84 -8.69
CA SER A 354 16.15 6.38 -8.30
C SER A 354 15.33 5.82 -9.46
N ASN A 355 15.64 6.13 -10.74
CA ASN A 355 14.92 5.71 -11.96
C ASN A 355 13.38 5.89 -11.91
N LEU A 356 12.87 6.61 -10.90
CA LEU A 356 11.46 6.86 -10.62
C LEU A 356 11.10 8.32 -10.94
N MET A 357 11.87 8.97 -11.82
CA MET A 357 11.55 10.30 -12.31
C MET A 357 10.51 10.20 -13.43
N ILE A 358 9.52 11.09 -13.39
CA ILE A 358 8.57 11.25 -14.49
C ILE A 358 9.21 12.17 -15.53
N SER A 359 8.96 11.90 -16.82
CA SER A 359 9.56 12.55 -17.99
C SER A 359 9.87 14.05 -17.83
N ASP A 360 11.06 14.47 -18.25
CA ASP A 360 11.55 15.86 -18.30
C ASP A 360 10.57 16.85 -18.97
N LEU A 361 9.72 16.37 -19.88
CA LEU A 361 8.69 17.17 -20.54
C LEU A 361 7.59 17.62 -19.57
N LEU A 362 7.31 16.83 -18.54
CA LEU A 362 6.36 17.16 -17.51
C LEU A 362 6.95 18.17 -16.53
N GLU A 363 8.24 18.08 -16.18
CA GLU A 363 8.88 18.99 -15.24
C GLU A 363 8.71 20.47 -15.62
N LYS A 364 8.88 20.81 -16.91
CA LYS A 364 8.65 22.18 -17.41
C LYS A 364 7.22 22.67 -17.20
N LYS A 365 6.22 21.78 -17.29
CA LYS A 365 4.81 22.12 -17.02
C LYS A 365 4.52 22.30 -15.53
N LEU A 366 5.33 21.71 -14.65
CA LEU A 366 5.14 21.70 -13.20
C LEU A 366 5.74 22.93 -12.50
N GLU A 367 6.63 23.68 -13.16
CA GLU A 367 7.29 24.86 -12.57
C GLU A 367 6.28 25.89 -12.05
N HIS A 368 5.16 26.09 -12.74
CA HIS A 368 4.13 27.07 -12.38
C HIS A 368 3.16 26.60 -11.28
N ILE A 369 3.10 25.29 -11.00
CA ILE A 369 2.14 24.68 -10.05
C ILE A 369 2.80 24.42 -8.71
N THR A 370 4.13 24.33 -8.70
CA THR A 370 4.93 23.99 -7.52
C THR A 370 4.83 25.07 -6.43
N LYS A 371 4.24 24.72 -5.27
CA LYS A 371 4.05 25.66 -4.15
C LYS A 371 5.31 25.90 -3.31
N ILE A 372 6.16 24.88 -3.19
CA ILE A 372 7.49 24.94 -2.54
C ILE A 372 8.52 24.46 -3.55
N THR A 373 9.27 25.40 -4.13
CA THR A 373 10.24 25.11 -5.20
C THR A 373 11.55 24.58 -4.64
N GLU A 374 11.88 24.98 -3.41
CA GLU A 374 13.11 24.67 -2.70
C GLU A 374 13.27 23.17 -2.46
N THR A 375 14.44 22.63 -2.83
CA THR A 375 14.92 21.27 -2.46
C THR A 375 16.12 21.35 -1.50
N CYS A 376 16.66 22.54 -1.30
CA CYS A 376 17.79 22.84 -0.44
C CYS A 376 17.50 24.10 0.39
N ILE A 377 18.12 24.20 1.57
CA ILE A 377 18.10 25.38 2.44
C ILE A 377 19.56 25.71 2.73
N LEU A 378 20.06 26.87 2.27
CA LEU A 378 21.47 27.23 2.41
C LEU A 378 21.71 28.22 3.56
N ASN A 379 20.67 28.94 3.98
CA ASN A 379 20.77 29.95 5.00
C ASN A 379 19.43 30.15 5.73
N LEU A 380 19.43 31.03 6.74
CA LEU A 380 18.24 31.36 7.52
C LEU A 380 17.13 32.04 6.68
N ALA A 381 17.48 32.81 5.64
CA ALA A 381 16.48 33.44 4.78
C ALA A 381 15.72 32.38 3.96
N ASP A 382 16.44 31.39 3.42
CA ASP A 382 15.83 30.23 2.75
C ASP A 382 14.93 29.46 3.73
N ALA A 383 15.42 29.21 4.95
CA ALA A 383 14.65 28.53 5.98
C ALA A 383 13.35 29.28 6.33
N LYS A 384 13.40 30.62 6.37
CA LYS A 384 12.22 31.48 6.58
C LYS A 384 11.25 31.43 5.41
N SER A 385 11.75 31.44 4.16
CA SER A 385 10.93 31.26 2.95
C SER A 385 10.16 29.94 3.02
N VAL A 386 10.88 28.84 3.24
CA VAL A 386 10.27 27.50 3.35
C VAL A 386 9.31 27.45 4.52
N PHE A 387 9.65 28.02 5.68
CA PHE A 387 8.77 28.07 6.86
C PHE A 387 7.42 28.74 6.56
N VAL A 388 7.42 29.91 5.92
CA VAL A 388 6.18 30.65 5.62
C VAL A 388 5.30 29.85 4.67
N LYS A 389 5.88 29.33 3.57
CA LYS A 389 5.15 28.49 2.60
C LYS A 389 4.59 27.23 3.28
N THR A 390 5.41 26.55 4.07
CA THR A 390 5.03 25.34 4.83
C THR A 390 3.86 25.61 5.76
N LEU A 391 3.94 26.68 6.54
CA LEU A 391 2.90 27.03 7.51
C LEU A 391 1.59 27.35 6.81
N ARG A 392 1.62 28.08 5.69
CA ARG A 392 0.43 28.36 4.88
C ARG A 392 -0.27 27.07 4.46
N GLU A 393 0.45 26.12 3.86
CA GLU A 393 -0.16 24.87 3.38
C GLU A 393 -0.67 23.99 4.54
N LEU A 394 0.02 23.98 5.69
CA LEU A 394 -0.46 23.25 6.88
C LEU A 394 -1.73 23.87 7.47
N GLU A 395 -1.83 25.20 7.54
CA GLU A 395 -3.05 25.86 8.01
C GLU A 395 -4.20 25.68 7.01
N THR A 396 -3.95 25.76 5.70
CA THR A 396 -4.93 25.43 4.66
C THR A 396 -5.44 23.99 4.83
N ALA A 397 -4.57 23.00 5.04
CA ALA A 397 -5.01 21.63 5.29
C ALA A 397 -5.89 21.50 6.56
N LYS A 398 -5.58 22.27 7.59
CA LYS A 398 -6.27 22.26 8.89
C LYS A 398 -7.67 22.90 8.84
N GLU A 399 -7.96 23.70 7.83
CA GLU A 399 -9.32 24.21 7.57
C GLU A 399 -10.28 23.08 7.17
N TYR A 400 -9.77 22.02 6.54
CA TYR A 400 -10.56 20.87 6.10
C TYR A 400 -10.50 19.70 7.09
N PHE A 401 -9.31 19.37 7.59
CA PHE A 401 -9.13 18.33 8.60
C PHE A 401 -9.24 18.95 9.99
N THR A 402 -10.47 19.07 10.50
CA THR A 402 -10.74 19.65 11.81
C THR A 402 -10.79 18.57 12.89
N ALA A 403 -10.78 18.96 14.16
CA ALA A 403 -10.91 18.02 15.27
C ALA A 403 -12.25 17.23 15.23
N ASP A 404 -13.29 17.82 14.64
CA ASP A 404 -14.62 17.23 14.57
C ASP A 404 -14.82 16.36 13.33
N THR A 405 -14.08 16.62 12.24
CA THR A 405 -14.21 15.86 10.98
C THR A 405 -13.17 14.75 10.85
N ASP A 406 -11.93 15.00 11.29
CA ASP A 406 -10.80 14.07 11.15
C ASP A 406 -9.74 14.38 12.22
N ILE A 407 -10.00 13.87 13.43
CA ILE A 407 -9.16 14.11 14.62
C ILE A 407 -7.72 13.66 14.42
N GLU A 408 -7.50 12.56 13.67
CA GLU A 408 -6.18 11.98 13.45
C GLU A 408 -5.33 12.88 12.54
N ASN A 409 -5.90 13.35 11.43
CA ASN A 409 -5.19 14.25 10.53
C ASN A 409 -5.03 15.65 11.15
N TYR A 410 -6.03 16.15 11.89
CA TYR A 410 -5.90 17.37 12.67
C TYR A 410 -4.72 17.30 13.65
N ALA A 411 -4.58 16.19 14.37
CA ALA A 411 -3.47 15.95 15.29
C ALA A 411 -2.12 15.94 14.55
N LYS A 412 -2.02 15.17 13.46
CA LYS A 412 -0.79 15.08 12.66
C LYS A 412 -0.39 16.45 12.09
N ILE A 413 -1.33 17.22 11.56
CA ILE A 413 -1.06 18.56 11.01
C ILE A 413 -0.61 19.52 12.11
N THR A 414 -1.27 19.52 13.28
CA THR A 414 -0.89 20.37 14.41
C THR A 414 0.52 20.03 14.92
N LEU A 415 0.85 18.75 15.05
CA LEU A 415 2.22 18.31 15.37
C LEU A 415 3.22 18.82 14.33
N LYS A 416 2.86 18.79 13.04
CA LYS A 416 3.71 19.31 11.97
C LYS A 416 3.88 20.83 12.03
N ILE A 417 2.86 21.60 12.40
CA ILE A 417 2.98 23.05 12.62
C ILE A 417 3.96 23.34 13.78
N SER A 418 3.86 22.58 14.87
CA SER A 418 4.80 22.67 16.00
C SER A 418 6.23 22.29 15.58
N ASP A 419 6.39 21.23 14.80
CA ASP A 419 7.67 20.80 14.23
C ASP A 419 8.28 21.86 13.30
N THR A 420 7.48 22.50 12.45
CA THR A 420 7.93 23.59 11.57
C THR A 420 8.53 24.75 12.38
N CYS A 421 7.89 25.13 13.49
CA CYS A 421 8.43 26.13 14.42
C CYS A 421 9.70 25.64 15.13
N LYS A 422 9.77 24.34 15.49
CA LYS A 422 10.95 23.72 16.11
C LYS A 422 12.15 23.79 15.19
N TYR A 423 11.97 23.41 13.93
CA TYR A 423 13.07 23.33 12.98
C TYR A 423 13.57 24.70 12.56
N LEU A 424 12.68 25.69 12.35
CA LEU A 424 13.11 27.07 12.11
C LEU A 424 13.92 27.63 13.29
N ALA A 425 13.54 27.32 14.53
CA ALA A 425 14.29 27.78 15.71
C ALA A 425 15.73 27.26 15.73
N GLY A 426 15.99 26.09 15.12
CA GLY A 426 17.35 25.55 14.99
C GLY A 426 18.26 26.34 14.04
N PHE A 427 17.68 27.11 13.11
CA PHE A 427 18.43 28.01 12.22
C PHE A 427 18.62 29.41 12.81
N GLU A 428 17.82 29.81 13.80
CA GLU A 428 17.93 31.13 14.41
C GLU A 428 19.10 31.18 15.41
N GLU A 429 19.91 32.23 15.35
CA GLU A 429 21.02 32.44 16.29
C GLU A 429 20.59 33.23 17.53
N GLN A 430 19.61 34.14 17.36
CA GLN A 430 19.15 35.01 18.44
C GLN A 430 18.21 34.26 19.38
N ARG A 431 18.59 34.13 20.66
CA ARG A 431 17.80 33.43 21.69
C ARG A 431 16.36 33.95 21.79
N ASP A 432 16.14 35.26 21.73
CA ASP A 432 14.78 35.81 21.83
C ASP A 432 13.87 35.33 20.69
N LYS A 433 14.41 35.16 19.48
CA LYS A 433 13.67 34.62 18.33
C LYS A 433 13.40 33.12 18.50
N GLN A 434 14.37 32.36 19.00
CA GLN A 434 14.18 30.95 19.33
C GLN A 434 13.08 30.76 20.39
N ILE A 435 13.09 31.57 21.46
CA ILE A 435 12.09 31.53 22.54
C ILE A 435 10.70 31.83 21.97
N LYS A 436 10.56 32.85 21.10
CA LYS A 436 9.28 33.16 20.43
C LYS A 436 8.75 31.97 19.63
N LEU A 437 9.61 31.31 18.86
CA LEU A 437 9.23 30.12 18.09
C LEU A 437 8.82 28.96 18.99
N HIS A 438 9.52 28.73 20.10
CA HIS A 438 9.15 27.70 21.07
C HIS A 438 7.87 28.02 21.84
N LYS A 439 7.61 29.29 22.14
CA LYS A 439 6.33 29.72 22.73
C LYS A 439 5.16 29.40 21.80
N ARG A 440 5.29 29.72 20.50
CA ARG A 440 4.28 29.38 19.48
C ARG A 440 4.01 27.87 19.38
N ARG A 441 5.04 27.03 19.59
CA ARG A 441 4.87 25.56 19.66
C ARG A 441 3.98 25.14 20.81
N VAL A 442 4.25 25.68 22.00
CA VAL A 442 3.47 25.37 23.21
C VAL A 442 2.03 25.80 23.04
N GLU A 443 1.81 27.04 22.59
CA GLU A 443 0.46 27.58 22.32
C GLU A 443 -0.32 26.68 21.34
N CYS A 444 0.30 26.31 20.21
CA CYS A 444 -0.32 25.45 19.20
C CYS A 444 -0.72 24.07 19.76
N LEU A 445 0.14 23.45 20.56
CA LEU A 445 -0.11 22.13 21.16
C LEU A 445 -1.14 22.19 22.30
N GLU A 446 -1.13 23.26 23.09
CA GLU A 446 -2.13 23.46 24.14
C GLU A 446 -3.54 23.66 23.57
N ASP A 447 -3.66 24.41 22.48
CA ASP A 447 -4.93 24.62 21.80
C ASP A 447 -5.47 23.32 21.21
N ALA A 448 -4.61 22.49 20.60
CA ALA A 448 -5.00 21.16 20.15
C ALA A 448 -5.42 20.25 21.31
N ARG A 449 -4.67 20.26 22.43
CA ARG A 449 -5.02 19.49 23.63
C ARG A 449 -6.40 19.88 24.18
N LYS A 450 -6.72 21.17 24.23
CA LYS A 450 -8.04 21.66 24.67
C LYS A 450 -9.14 21.13 23.75
N LYS A 451 -8.96 21.26 22.43
CA LYS A 451 -9.91 20.75 21.44
C LYS A 451 -10.12 19.25 21.55
N PHE A 452 -9.06 18.45 21.67
CA PHE A 452 -9.19 17.00 21.85
C PHE A 452 -9.95 16.62 23.11
N ARG A 453 -9.71 17.33 24.22
CA ARG A 453 -10.47 17.09 25.45
C ARG A 453 -11.96 17.31 25.23
N THR A 454 -12.33 18.42 24.59
CA THR A 454 -13.73 18.74 24.27
C THR A 454 -14.34 17.71 23.31
N THR A 455 -13.64 17.31 22.25
CA THR A 455 -14.13 16.31 21.29
C THR A 455 -14.36 14.95 21.96
N ILE A 456 -13.40 14.46 22.76
CA ILE A 456 -13.54 13.19 23.51
C ILE A 456 -14.68 13.26 24.54
N GLU A 457 -14.89 14.42 25.16
CA GLU A 457 -16.00 14.63 26.10
C GLU A 457 -17.37 14.68 25.40
N ASN A 458 -17.42 15.03 24.11
CA ASN A 458 -18.67 15.09 23.35
C ASN A 458 -18.97 13.81 22.56
N ASP A 459 -17.95 13.00 22.27
CA ASP A 459 -18.06 11.76 21.50
C ASP A 459 -18.35 10.55 22.41
N ARG A 460 -19.56 10.01 22.31
CA ARG A 460 -20.02 8.86 23.12
C ARG A 460 -19.23 7.58 22.85
N GLU A 461 -18.69 7.36 21.64
CA GLU A 461 -17.89 6.17 21.34
C GLU A 461 -16.48 6.29 21.95
N LEU A 462 -15.86 7.47 21.86
CA LEU A 462 -14.56 7.71 22.48
C LEU A 462 -14.61 7.74 24.02
N GLN A 463 -15.75 8.11 24.61
CA GLN A 463 -15.96 8.00 26.06
C GLN A 463 -15.94 6.55 26.57
N ILE A 464 -16.37 5.57 25.75
CA ILE A 464 -16.36 4.14 26.13
C ILE A 464 -14.92 3.66 26.30
N TYR A 465 -14.00 4.09 25.42
CA TYR A 465 -12.57 3.78 25.53
C TYR A 465 -11.87 4.47 26.72
N LYS A 466 -12.46 5.53 27.27
CA LYS A 466 -11.93 6.23 28.45
C LYS A 466 -12.27 5.53 29.78
N ARG A 467 -13.15 4.53 29.75
CA ARG A 467 -13.60 3.74 30.92
C ARG A 467 -12.97 2.34 31.01
N ILE A 468 -12.11 1.99 30.06
CA ILE A 468 -11.17 0.86 30.14
C ILE A 468 -9.82 1.44 30.56
#